data_AF-A0A935AYA3-F1
#
_entry.id   AF-A0A935AYA3-F1
#
_cell.length_a   1.000
_cell.length_b   1.000
_cell.length_c   1.000
_cell.angle_alpha   90.00
_cell.angle_beta   90.00
_cell.angle_gamma   90.00
#
_symmetry.space_group_name_H-M   'P 1'
#
loop_
_entity.id
_entity.type
_entity.pdbx_description
1 polymer ?
#
loop_
_entity_poly.entity_id
_entity_poly.type
_entity_poly.pdbx_seq_one_letter_code
_entity_poly.pdbx_strand_id
1 'polypeptide(L)'
;MVERLAQLKADNDPKLVALSARADRLSVAVEQAESAVLQAGAHEADAEREVAAAAAREAAAQAEREAAQRAAQARQSATTAPPQPPSVGSGTGSKVPAVTTSAPAANPRTVTPSDAPSGPLPAEPEGLPSEDKWAALRKCESGGNYRAISPSGAYRGAYQFDRRTWAGLGGTGDPAAAPPYEQDLRAKVLYSQRGARPWPVCGRFLA
;
A
#
# COMPACT_ATOMS: atom_id res chain seq x y z
N MET A 1 48.69 41.14 -40.88
CA MET A 1 47.31 40.86 -40.41
C MET A 1 46.94 39.40 -40.65
N VAL A 2 46.95 38.91 -41.92
CA VAL A 2 46.59 37.52 -42.30
C VAL A 2 47.26 36.45 -41.44
N GLU A 3 48.57 36.56 -41.21
CA GLU A 3 49.37 35.60 -40.44
C GLU A 3 48.89 35.43 -38.97
N ARG A 4 48.46 36.51 -38.32
CA ARG A 4 47.86 36.46 -36.98
C ARG A 4 46.52 35.72 -36.96
N LEU A 5 45.74 35.83 -38.03
CA LEU A 5 44.48 35.10 -38.20
C LEU A 5 44.72 33.60 -38.45
N ALA A 6 45.76 33.26 -39.22
CA ALA A 6 46.17 31.88 -39.43
C ALA A 6 46.59 31.19 -38.11
N GLN A 7 47.41 31.86 -37.29
CA GLN A 7 47.79 31.35 -35.96
C GLN A 7 46.56 31.20 -35.05
N LEU A 8 45.69 32.21 -34.97
CA LEU A 8 44.45 32.16 -34.17
C LEU A 8 43.52 31.01 -34.57
N LYS A 9 43.49 30.62 -35.85
CA LYS A 9 42.77 29.42 -36.30
C LYS A 9 43.49 28.14 -35.86
N ALA A 10 44.79 28.04 -36.12
CA ALA A 10 45.61 26.88 -35.73
C ALA A 10 45.62 26.61 -34.21
N ASP A 11 45.47 27.65 -33.38
CA ASP A 11 45.33 27.55 -31.92
C ASP A 11 43.91 27.18 -31.44
N ASN A 12 42.91 27.23 -32.33
CA ASN A 12 41.49 27.00 -32.03
C ASN A 12 41.03 25.62 -32.51
N ASP A 13 41.42 25.21 -33.71
CA ASP A 13 41.10 23.89 -34.29
C ASP A 13 41.43 22.71 -33.32
N PRO A 14 42.60 22.61 -32.65
CA PRO A 14 42.87 21.54 -31.68
C PRO A 14 42.05 21.66 -30.39
N LYS A 15 41.63 22.87 -29.99
CA LYS A 15 40.74 23.06 -28.82
C LYS A 15 39.32 22.58 -29.13
N LEU A 16 38.84 22.82 -30.35
CA LEU A 16 37.55 22.30 -30.83
C LEU A 16 37.55 20.77 -30.88
N VAL A 17 38.61 20.15 -31.40
CA VAL A 17 38.76 18.67 -31.38
C VAL A 17 38.79 18.13 -29.94
N ALA A 18 39.54 18.75 -29.04
CA ALA A 18 39.60 18.35 -27.63
C ALA A 18 38.26 18.53 -26.89
N LEU A 19 37.47 19.55 -27.24
CA LEU A 19 36.13 19.76 -26.70
C LEU A 19 35.12 18.74 -27.24
N SER A 20 35.15 18.41 -28.54
CA SER A 20 34.32 17.35 -29.12
C SER A 20 34.60 16.02 -28.44
N ALA A 21 35.88 15.59 -28.41
CA ALA A 21 36.29 14.34 -27.77
C ALA A 21 36.02 14.30 -26.24
N ARG A 22 35.75 15.45 -25.61
CA ARG A 22 35.25 15.51 -24.23
C ARG A 22 33.73 15.40 -24.16
N ALA A 23 32.99 16.03 -25.08
CA ALA A 23 31.55 15.88 -25.20
C ALA A 23 31.15 14.43 -25.49
N ASP A 24 31.81 13.78 -26.46
CA ASP A 24 31.56 12.37 -26.83
C ASP A 24 31.70 11.43 -25.62
N ARG A 25 32.75 11.64 -24.81
CA ARG A 25 32.97 10.87 -23.56
C ARG A 25 31.94 11.17 -22.48
N LEU A 26 31.42 12.40 -22.42
CA LEU A 26 30.37 12.77 -21.47
C LEU A 26 29.02 12.16 -21.87
N SER A 27 28.69 12.10 -23.16
CA SER A 27 27.49 11.39 -23.66
C SER A 27 27.53 9.91 -23.27
N VAL A 28 28.63 9.20 -23.58
CA VAL A 28 28.78 7.78 -23.19
C VAL A 28 28.75 7.59 -21.67
N ALA A 29 29.32 8.51 -20.89
CA ALA A 29 29.25 8.45 -19.42
C ALA A 29 27.84 8.67 -18.86
N VAL A 30 27.01 9.48 -19.52
CA VAL A 30 25.59 9.66 -19.16
C VAL A 30 24.79 8.39 -19.48
N GLU A 31 24.93 7.83 -20.69
CA GLU A 31 24.27 6.57 -21.08
C GLU A 31 24.63 5.41 -20.12
N GLN A 32 25.90 5.33 -19.71
CA GLN A 32 26.37 4.36 -18.71
C GLN A 32 25.77 4.59 -17.32
N ALA A 33 25.64 5.85 -16.89
CA ALA A 33 25.02 6.19 -15.61
C ALA A 33 23.51 5.89 -15.60
N GLU A 34 22.79 6.19 -16.67
CA GLU A 34 21.37 5.86 -16.83
C GLU A 34 21.15 4.34 -16.80
N SER A 35 21.98 3.57 -17.53
CA SER A 35 21.95 2.11 -17.48
C SER A 35 22.26 1.54 -16.08
N ALA A 36 23.15 2.18 -15.31
CA ALA A 36 23.48 1.75 -13.96
C ALA A 36 22.34 2.02 -12.96
N VAL A 37 21.62 3.14 -13.10
CA VAL A 37 20.43 3.45 -12.29
C VAL A 37 19.30 2.45 -12.57
N LEU A 38 19.07 2.09 -13.85
CA LEU A 38 18.08 1.06 -14.21
C LEU A 38 18.43 -0.33 -13.64
N GLN A 39 19.72 -0.70 -13.60
CA GLN A 39 20.18 -1.94 -12.98
C GLN A 39 20.03 -1.91 -11.45
N ALA A 40 20.32 -0.78 -10.79
CA ALA A 40 20.15 -0.64 -9.35
C ALA A 40 18.68 -0.83 -8.93
N GLY A 41 17.73 -0.18 -9.60
CA GLY A 41 16.30 -0.36 -9.31
C GLY A 41 15.78 -1.77 -9.61
N ALA A 42 16.35 -2.47 -10.59
CA ALA A 42 16.04 -3.88 -10.82
C ALA A 42 16.50 -4.78 -9.66
N HIS A 43 17.71 -4.55 -9.14
CA HIS A 43 18.25 -5.28 -7.97
C HIS A 43 17.49 -4.98 -6.67
N GLU A 44 17.05 -3.74 -6.47
CA GLU A 44 16.19 -3.35 -5.34
C GLU A 44 14.86 -4.12 -5.40
N ALA A 45 14.20 -4.14 -6.56
CA ALA A 45 12.95 -4.87 -6.73
C ALA A 45 13.12 -6.41 -6.61
N ASP A 46 14.28 -6.98 -6.92
CA ASP A 46 14.59 -8.39 -6.62
C ASP A 46 14.79 -8.63 -5.12
N ALA A 47 15.49 -7.75 -4.41
CA ALA A 47 15.65 -7.84 -2.95
C ALA A 47 14.29 -7.75 -2.23
N GLU A 48 13.39 -6.86 -2.67
CA GLU A 48 12.01 -6.79 -2.16
C GLU A 48 11.24 -8.10 -2.39
N ARG A 49 11.37 -8.71 -3.57
CA ARG A 49 10.77 -10.02 -3.89
C ARG A 49 11.31 -11.12 -2.96
N GLU A 50 12.61 -11.14 -2.68
CA GLU A 50 13.21 -12.12 -1.76
C GLU A 50 12.77 -11.92 -0.31
N VAL A 51 12.67 -10.68 0.16
CA VAL A 51 12.16 -10.34 1.51
C VAL A 51 10.69 -10.71 1.65
N ALA A 52 9.84 -10.39 0.67
CA ALA A 52 8.44 -10.79 0.66
C ALA A 52 8.28 -12.32 0.66
N ALA A 53 9.10 -13.03 -0.13
CA ALA A 53 9.13 -14.49 -0.15
C ALA A 53 9.65 -15.09 1.18
N ALA A 54 10.56 -14.42 1.89
CA ALA A 54 11.00 -14.81 3.23
C ALA A 54 9.87 -14.68 4.25
N ALA A 55 9.21 -13.52 4.31
CA ALA A 55 8.07 -13.28 5.19
C ALA A 55 6.92 -14.29 4.95
N ALA A 56 6.65 -14.64 3.68
CA ALA A 56 5.66 -15.66 3.33
C ALA A 56 6.03 -17.07 3.86
N ARG A 57 7.32 -17.46 3.80
CA ARG A 57 7.82 -18.72 4.36
C ARG A 57 7.70 -18.74 5.90
N GLU A 58 8.01 -17.63 6.55
CA GLU A 58 7.88 -17.50 8.01
C GLU A 58 6.42 -17.55 8.47
N ALA A 59 5.51 -16.85 7.77
CA ALA A 59 4.07 -16.89 8.06
C ALA A 59 3.48 -18.30 7.90
N ALA A 60 3.88 -19.04 6.86
CA ALA A 60 3.49 -20.44 6.69
C ALA A 60 3.98 -21.32 7.85
N ALA A 61 5.26 -21.19 8.23
CA ALA A 61 5.84 -21.93 9.35
C ALA A 61 5.24 -21.55 10.72
N GLN A 62 4.70 -20.34 10.88
CA GLN A 62 3.92 -19.93 12.06
C GLN A 62 2.53 -20.58 12.06
N ALA A 63 1.83 -20.58 10.92
CA ALA A 63 0.50 -21.21 10.80
C ALA A 63 0.54 -22.72 11.07
N GLU A 64 1.58 -23.43 10.60
CA GLU A 64 1.80 -24.85 10.93
C GLU A 64 2.00 -25.08 12.43
N ARG A 65 2.77 -24.21 13.10
CA ARG A 65 3.01 -24.27 14.56
C ARG A 65 1.72 -24.01 15.34
N GLU A 66 0.92 -23.03 14.94
CA GLU A 66 -0.40 -22.80 15.55
C GLU A 66 -1.33 -23.99 15.37
N ALA A 67 -1.40 -24.57 14.16
CA ALA A 67 -2.23 -25.74 13.89
C ALA A 67 -1.80 -26.93 14.77
N ALA A 68 -0.50 -27.18 14.90
CA ALA A 68 0.05 -28.21 15.77
C ALA A 68 -0.27 -27.95 17.26
N GLN A 69 -0.16 -26.71 17.73
CA GLN A 69 -0.51 -26.33 19.10
C GLN A 69 -2.01 -26.52 19.40
N ARG A 70 -2.90 -26.09 18.49
CA ARG A 70 -4.35 -26.29 18.62
C ARG A 70 -4.70 -27.79 18.64
N ALA A 71 -4.05 -28.60 17.81
CA ALA A 71 -4.23 -30.05 17.80
C ALA A 71 -3.72 -30.72 19.10
N ALA A 72 -2.62 -30.22 19.68
CA ALA A 72 -2.12 -30.70 20.97
C ALA A 72 -3.05 -30.33 22.13
N GLN A 73 -3.56 -29.10 22.18
CA GLN A 73 -4.53 -28.66 23.18
C GLN A 73 -5.83 -29.49 23.11
N ALA A 74 -6.37 -29.72 21.90
CA ALA A 74 -7.56 -30.55 21.71
C ALA A 74 -7.37 -31.99 22.25
N ARG A 75 -6.19 -32.60 22.04
CA ARG A 75 -5.85 -33.92 22.60
C ARG A 75 -5.75 -33.92 24.12
N GLN A 76 -5.21 -32.85 24.72
CA GLN A 76 -5.16 -32.69 26.18
C GLN A 76 -6.58 -32.58 26.76
N SER A 77 -7.44 -31.71 26.21
CA SER A 77 -8.83 -31.56 26.65
C SER A 77 -9.63 -32.86 26.54
N ALA A 78 -9.42 -33.65 25.49
CA ALA A 78 -10.05 -34.96 25.33
C ALA A 78 -9.58 -36.03 26.34
N THR A 79 -8.40 -35.83 26.96
CA THR A 79 -7.83 -36.74 27.96
C THR A 79 -8.32 -36.43 29.39
N THR A 80 -8.73 -35.19 29.66
CA THR A 80 -9.19 -34.74 30.99
C THR A 80 -10.70 -34.87 31.20
N ALA A 81 -11.48 -35.17 30.15
CA ALA A 81 -12.94 -35.29 30.24
C ALA A 81 -13.35 -36.66 30.84
N PRO A 82 -14.14 -36.70 31.94
CA PRO A 82 -14.68 -37.95 32.46
C PRO A 82 -15.77 -38.51 31.53
N PRO A 83 -15.90 -39.85 31.41
CA PRO A 83 -16.87 -40.47 30.50
C PRO A 83 -18.31 -40.19 30.94
N GLN A 84 -19.08 -39.50 30.10
CA GLN A 84 -20.50 -39.25 30.34
C GLN A 84 -21.36 -40.42 29.82
N PRO A 85 -22.37 -40.89 30.59
CA PRO A 85 -23.28 -41.93 30.13
C PRO A 85 -24.26 -41.41 29.05
N PRO A 86 -24.78 -42.28 28.17
CA PRO A 86 -25.68 -41.87 27.10
C PRO A 86 -27.02 -41.37 27.65
N SER A 87 -27.30 -40.07 27.46
CA SER A 87 -28.56 -39.45 27.84
C SER A 87 -29.66 -39.81 26.82
N VAL A 88 -30.65 -40.60 27.25
CA VAL A 88 -31.84 -40.91 26.44
C VAL A 88 -32.82 -39.74 26.42
N GLY A 89 -33.03 -39.15 25.25
CA GLY A 89 -33.96 -38.04 25.05
C GLY A 89 -35.33 -38.52 24.58
N SER A 90 -36.37 -38.32 25.40
CA SER A 90 -37.77 -38.43 24.97
C SER A 90 -38.64 -37.46 25.77
N GLY A 91 -39.44 -36.63 25.09
CA GLY A 91 -40.16 -35.51 25.70
C GLY A 91 -40.75 -34.54 24.68
N THR A 92 -41.89 -34.90 24.10
CA THR A 92 -42.67 -34.04 23.18
C THR A 92 -43.31 -32.85 23.89
N GLY A 93 -43.32 -31.67 23.25
CA GLY A 93 -44.01 -30.47 23.74
C GLY A 93 -44.25 -29.43 22.65
N SER A 94 -45.38 -29.50 21.95
CA SER A 94 -45.71 -28.57 20.85
C SER A 94 -46.32 -27.25 21.36
N LYS A 95 -45.72 -26.10 21.00
CA LYS A 95 -46.48 -24.84 20.86
C LYS A 95 -45.79 -23.79 19.95
N VAL A 96 -46.49 -23.39 18.90
CA VAL A 96 -46.14 -22.36 17.89
C VAL A 96 -47.48 -21.83 17.31
N PRO A 97 -47.62 -20.57 16.80
CA PRO A 97 -46.78 -19.38 16.88
C PRO A 97 -47.45 -18.20 17.62
N ALA A 98 -46.73 -17.08 17.73
CA ALA A 98 -47.30 -15.73 17.62
C ALA A 98 -46.28 -14.86 16.89
N VAL A 99 -46.71 -14.04 15.93
CA VAL A 99 -45.82 -13.15 15.15
C VAL A 99 -46.23 -11.69 15.36
N THR A 100 -45.25 -10.82 15.58
CA THR A 100 -45.42 -9.37 15.44
C THR A 100 -44.18 -8.79 14.77
N THR A 101 -44.38 -8.08 13.67
CA THR A 101 -43.31 -7.58 12.79
C THR A 101 -42.64 -6.33 13.38
N SER A 102 -41.32 -6.24 13.25
CA SER A 102 -40.55 -4.99 13.31
C SER A 102 -39.47 -4.98 12.24
N ALA A 103 -39.16 -3.80 11.69
CA ALA A 103 -38.48 -3.61 10.41
C ALA A 103 -37.07 -4.23 10.31
N PRO A 104 -36.61 -4.61 9.10
CA PRO A 104 -35.24 -5.08 8.89
C PRO A 104 -34.25 -3.92 9.08
N ALA A 105 -33.51 -3.94 10.18
CA ALA A 105 -32.30 -3.13 10.30
C ALA A 105 -31.33 -3.53 9.18
N ALA A 106 -30.80 -2.56 8.45
CA ALA A 106 -29.90 -2.83 7.34
C ALA A 106 -28.64 -3.56 7.86
N ASN A 107 -28.36 -4.74 7.32
CA ASN A 107 -27.18 -5.53 7.69
C ASN A 107 -25.92 -4.66 7.65
N PRO A 108 -25.11 -4.61 8.73
CA PRO A 108 -23.75 -4.11 8.62
C PRO A 108 -23.01 -5.06 7.67
N ARG A 109 -22.85 -4.65 6.40
CA ARG A 109 -22.17 -5.46 5.39
C ARG A 109 -20.75 -5.71 5.90
N THR A 110 -20.47 -6.96 6.25
CA THR A 110 -19.16 -7.39 6.73
C THR A 110 -18.14 -7.13 5.63
N VAL A 111 -17.41 -6.02 5.75
CA VAL A 111 -16.24 -5.75 4.92
C VAL A 111 -15.16 -6.74 5.31
N THR A 112 -15.16 -7.89 4.64
CA THR A 112 -14.02 -8.80 4.61
C THR A 112 -12.81 -8.02 4.08
N PRO A 113 -11.69 -7.94 4.82
CA PRO A 113 -10.44 -7.47 4.25
C PRO A 113 -10.10 -8.31 3.02
N SER A 114 -9.55 -7.66 2.00
CA SER A 114 -8.94 -8.31 0.84
C SER A 114 -7.55 -7.70 0.71
N ASP A 115 -6.50 -8.52 0.77
CA ASP A 115 -5.12 -8.06 0.57
C ASP A 115 -4.82 -7.74 -0.91
N ALA A 116 -5.64 -8.27 -1.83
CA ALA A 116 -5.64 -7.89 -3.23
C ALA A 116 -6.17 -6.45 -3.40
N PRO A 117 -5.52 -5.63 -4.26
CA PRO A 117 -5.87 -4.22 -4.42
C PRO A 117 -7.21 -4.05 -5.13
N SER A 118 -7.91 -2.97 -4.79
CA SER A 118 -9.27 -2.65 -5.25
C SER A 118 -9.33 -2.20 -6.73
N GLY A 119 -8.23 -2.23 -7.45
CA GLY A 119 -8.06 -1.80 -8.84
C GLY A 119 -6.58 -1.72 -9.21
N PRO A 120 -6.24 -1.34 -10.45
CA PRO A 120 -4.86 -1.10 -10.85
C PRO A 120 -4.16 -0.14 -9.89
N LEU A 121 -2.97 -0.50 -9.43
CA LEU A 121 -2.11 0.36 -8.63
C LEU A 121 -1.44 1.38 -9.56
N PRO A 122 -1.49 2.68 -9.24
CA PRO A 122 -0.69 3.68 -9.96
C PRO A 122 0.78 3.53 -9.58
N ALA A 123 1.69 4.06 -10.39
CA ALA A 123 3.09 4.21 -9.96
C ALA A 123 3.16 5.17 -8.75
N GLU A 124 4.08 4.94 -7.81
CA GLU A 124 4.35 5.91 -6.75
C GLU A 124 5.05 7.14 -7.37
N PRO A 125 4.60 8.37 -7.07
CA PRO A 125 5.22 9.57 -7.63
C PRO A 125 6.47 9.97 -6.85
N GLU A 126 7.46 10.51 -7.56
CA GLU A 126 8.72 11.00 -6.99
C GLU A 126 8.57 12.26 -6.11
N GLY A 127 9.57 12.51 -5.25
CA GLY A 127 9.73 13.79 -4.54
C GLY A 127 8.73 14.03 -3.40
N LEU A 128 8.26 12.97 -2.75
CA LEU A 128 7.22 13.02 -1.72
C LEU A 128 7.68 13.48 -0.32
N PRO A 129 6.74 13.93 0.54
CA PRO A 129 6.95 14.01 1.98
C PRO A 129 7.37 12.67 2.58
N SER A 130 8.19 12.69 3.63
CA SER A 130 8.65 11.48 4.32
C SER A 130 7.51 10.69 4.98
N GLU A 131 7.73 9.39 5.23
CA GLU A 131 6.71 8.53 5.84
C GLU A 131 6.24 9.00 7.23
N ASP A 132 7.09 9.70 8.00
CA ASP A 132 6.67 10.36 9.26
C ASP A 132 5.61 11.45 9.03
N LYS A 133 5.76 12.25 7.97
CA LYS A 133 4.77 13.27 7.57
C LYS A 133 3.45 12.61 7.15
N TRP A 134 3.53 11.49 6.43
CA TRP A 134 2.38 10.67 6.08
C TRP A 134 1.74 9.99 7.29
N ALA A 135 2.53 9.50 8.26
CA ALA A 135 2.04 8.93 9.50
C ALA A 135 1.33 9.98 10.36
N ALA A 136 1.87 11.21 10.45
CA ALA A 136 1.22 12.34 11.12
C ALA A 136 -0.10 12.75 10.45
N LEU A 137 -0.15 12.74 9.11
CA LEU A 137 -1.40 12.94 8.36
C LEU A 137 -2.44 11.85 8.67
N ARG A 138 -2.06 10.56 8.51
CA ARG A 138 -2.90 9.39 8.84
C ARG A 138 -3.42 9.47 10.29
N LYS A 139 -2.56 9.89 11.23
CA LYS A 139 -2.93 10.07 12.64
C LYS A 139 -3.94 11.19 12.86
N CYS A 140 -3.83 12.29 12.12
CA CYS A 140 -4.71 13.45 12.24
C CYS A 140 -6.08 13.23 11.59
N GLU A 141 -6.14 12.59 10.41
CA GLU A 141 -7.39 12.38 9.66
C GLU A 141 -8.28 11.27 10.24
N SER A 142 -7.68 10.18 10.73
CA SER A 142 -8.40 8.95 11.13
C SER A 142 -7.97 8.35 12.47
N GLY A 143 -7.04 8.98 13.18
CA GLY A 143 -6.34 8.35 14.30
C GLY A 143 -5.33 7.27 13.87
N GLY A 144 -5.08 7.10 12.57
CA GLY A 144 -4.26 6.03 11.98
C GLY A 144 -5.07 4.77 11.61
N ASN A 145 -6.37 4.91 11.37
CA ASN A 145 -7.28 3.78 11.15
C ASN A 145 -7.66 3.64 9.66
N TYR A 146 -7.02 2.69 8.97
CA TYR A 146 -7.34 2.30 7.58
C TYR A 146 -8.77 1.82 7.34
N ARG A 147 -9.55 1.58 8.40
CA ARG A 147 -10.95 1.15 8.36
C ARG A 147 -11.90 2.23 8.87
N ALA A 148 -11.43 3.46 9.04
CA ALA A 148 -12.24 4.59 9.48
C ALA A 148 -13.37 4.89 8.48
N ILE A 149 -14.50 5.31 9.03
CA ILE A 149 -15.66 5.84 8.30
C ILE A 149 -16.12 7.06 9.09
N SER A 150 -16.30 8.21 8.43
CA SER A 150 -16.79 9.42 9.09
C SER A 150 -18.19 9.22 9.68
N PRO A 151 -18.62 10.00 10.69
CA PRO A 151 -20.00 9.95 11.21
C PRO A 151 -21.07 10.18 10.14
N SER A 152 -20.73 10.89 9.06
CA SER A 152 -21.57 11.11 7.87
C SER A 152 -21.54 9.97 6.85
N GLY A 153 -20.67 8.97 7.00
CA GLY A 153 -20.44 7.90 6.03
C GLY A 153 -19.79 8.33 4.70
N ALA A 154 -19.50 9.62 4.51
CA ALA A 154 -19.00 10.19 3.27
C ALA A 154 -17.50 9.92 3.05
N TYR A 155 -16.70 10.04 4.12
CA TYR A 155 -15.24 9.94 4.09
C TYR A 155 -14.77 8.64 4.74
N ARG A 156 -13.73 8.00 4.17
CA ARG A 156 -13.38 6.60 4.43
C ARG A 156 -11.88 6.33 4.35
N GLY A 157 -11.41 5.37 5.14
CA GLY A 157 -10.01 4.95 5.16
C GLY A 157 -9.10 5.88 5.97
N ALA A 158 -7.80 5.58 6.02
CA ALA A 158 -6.84 6.29 6.87
C ALA A 158 -6.69 7.79 6.52
N TYR A 159 -6.98 8.12 5.25
CA TYR A 159 -6.87 9.44 4.64
C TYR A 159 -8.22 10.13 4.39
N GLN A 160 -9.32 9.53 4.86
CA GLN A 160 -10.67 10.10 4.77
C GLN A 160 -11.10 10.42 3.32
N PHE A 161 -10.83 9.50 2.38
CA PHE A 161 -11.26 9.60 0.99
C PHE A 161 -12.79 9.58 0.85
N ASP A 162 -13.33 10.43 -0.01
CA ASP A 162 -14.64 10.20 -0.60
C ASP A 162 -14.55 9.21 -1.78
N ARG A 163 -15.64 8.51 -2.10
CA ARG A 163 -15.67 7.48 -3.16
C ARG A 163 -15.41 8.01 -4.57
N ARG A 164 -15.74 9.27 -4.87
CA ARG A 164 -15.53 9.87 -6.19
C ARG A 164 -14.06 10.23 -6.39
N THR A 165 -13.38 10.75 -5.36
CA THR A 165 -11.92 10.95 -5.39
C THR A 165 -11.19 9.62 -5.50
N TRP A 166 -11.60 8.60 -4.73
CA TRP A 166 -11.05 7.24 -4.83
C TRP A 166 -11.16 6.65 -6.25
N ALA A 167 -12.35 6.74 -6.87
CA ALA A 167 -12.56 6.32 -8.25
C ALA A 167 -11.74 7.13 -9.27
N GLY A 168 -11.61 8.44 -9.06
CA GLY A 168 -10.76 9.31 -9.88
C GLY A 168 -9.25 9.01 -9.77
N LEU A 169 -8.83 8.28 -8.74
CA LEU A 169 -7.46 7.78 -8.52
C LEU A 169 -7.29 6.33 -9.00
N GLY A 170 -8.28 5.74 -9.68
CA GLY A 170 -8.25 4.38 -10.23
C GLY A 170 -8.64 3.26 -9.26
N GLY A 171 -9.09 3.57 -8.03
CA GLY A 171 -9.58 2.58 -7.08
C GLY A 171 -11.06 2.25 -7.30
N THR A 172 -11.50 1.02 -7.00
CA THR A 172 -12.92 0.65 -7.00
C THR A 172 -13.42 0.33 -5.58
N GLY A 173 -14.72 0.05 -5.41
CA GLY A 173 -15.27 -0.42 -4.15
C GLY A 173 -15.34 0.65 -3.04
N ASP A 174 -14.70 0.37 -1.91
CA ASP A 174 -14.74 1.18 -0.68
C ASP A 174 -13.31 1.44 -0.15
N PRO A 175 -12.89 2.71 0.03
CA PRO A 175 -11.57 3.03 0.57
C PRO A 175 -11.30 2.38 1.94
N ALA A 176 -12.31 2.19 2.79
CA ALA A 176 -12.14 1.57 4.12
C ALA A 176 -12.11 0.02 4.09
N ALA A 177 -12.24 -0.58 2.90
CA ALA A 177 -12.06 -2.02 2.66
C ALA A 177 -10.76 -2.34 1.88
N ALA A 178 -10.13 -1.32 1.28
CA ALA A 178 -8.88 -1.43 0.53
C ALA A 178 -7.68 -1.73 1.45
N PRO A 179 -6.64 -2.45 0.97
CA PRO A 179 -5.39 -2.64 1.69
C PRO A 179 -4.75 -1.31 2.15
N PRO A 180 -4.02 -1.30 3.30
CA PRO A 180 -3.30 -0.12 3.76
C PRO A 180 -2.39 0.51 2.71
N TYR A 181 -1.59 -0.31 2.01
CA TYR A 181 -0.67 0.15 0.97
C TYR A 181 -1.39 0.79 -0.22
N GLU A 182 -2.60 0.34 -0.58
CA GLU A 182 -3.39 0.97 -1.65
C GLU A 182 -3.89 2.35 -1.23
N GLN A 183 -4.31 2.49 0.03
CA GLN A 183 -4.73 3.77 0.58
C GLN A 183 -3.57 4.77 0.65
N ASP A 184 -2.39 4.32 1.09
CA ASP A 184 -1.15 5.11 1.12
C ASP A 184 -0.76 5.58 -0.28
N LEU A 185 -0.66 4.64 -1.23
CA LEU A 185 -0.24 4.91 -2.60
C LEU A 185 -1.21 5.85 -3.35
N ARG A 186 -2.52 5.66 -3.19
CA ARG A 186 -3.52 6.59 -3.77
C ARG A 186 -3.51 7.96 -3.07
N ALA A 187 -3.09 8.06 -1.80
CA ALA A 187 -2.91 9.35 -1.11
C ALA A 187 -1.67 10.08 -1.62
N LYS A 188 -0.55 9.37 -1.80
CA LYS A 188 0.67 9.89 -2.43
C LYS A 188 0.39 10.44 -3.85
N VAL A 189 -0.36 9.70 -4.66
CA VAL A 189 -0.79 10.16 -6.00
C VAL A 189 -1.73 11.37 -5.92
N LEU A 190 -2.70 11.39 -5.00
CA LEU A 190 -3.57 12.56 -4.83
C LEU A 190 -2.79 13.82 -4.41
N TYR A 191 -1.76 13.67 -3.58
CA TYR A 191 -0.85 14.76 -3.22
C TYR A 191 0.00 15.23 -4.40
N SER A 192 0.59 14.34 -5.19
CA SER A 192 1.34 14.76 -6.40
C SER A 192 0.48 15.56 -7.39
N GLN A 193 -0.82 15.27 -7.46
CA GLN A 193 -1.77 16.01 -8.30
C GLN A 193 -2.26 17.34 -7.71
N ARG A 194 -2.27 17.52 -6.38
CA ARG A 194 -3.04 18.61 -5.71
C ARG A 194 -2.33 19.28 -4.52
N GLY A 195 -1.13 18.83 -4.16
CA GLY A 195 -0.47 19.15 -2.90
C GLY A 195 -1.33 18.78 -1.69
N ALA A 196 -1.11 19.48 -0.57
CA ALA A 196 -1.85 19.29 0.68
C ALA A 196 -3.35 19.69 0.63
N ARG A 197 -3.84 20.28 -0.48
CA ARG A 197 -5.19 20.86 -0.62
C ARG A 197 -6.38 19.93 -0.28
N PRO A 198 -6.33 18.59 -0.49
CA PRO A 198 -7.42 17.69 -0.09
C PRO A 198 -7.61 17.58 1.43
N TRP A 199 -6.56 17.88 2.22
CA TRP A 199 -6.53 17.73 3.68
C TRP A 199 -6.36 19.12 4.33
N PRO A 200 -7.39 19.99 4.33
CA PRO A 200 -7.22 21.41 4.66
C PRO A 200 -6.76 21.71 6.10
N VAL A 201 -6.86 20.74 7.03
CA VAL A 201 -6.45 20.89 8.43
C VAL A 201 -5.24 20.01 8.79
N CYS A 202 -5.18 18.78 8.30
CA CYS A 202 -4.09 17.85 8.58
C CYS A 202 -2.94 17.94 7.56
N GLY A 203 -3.20 18.46 6.36
CA GLY A 203 -2.20 18.64 5.29
C GLY A 203 -1.03 19.56 5.66
N ARG A 204 -1.12 20.31 6.76
CA ARG A 204 0.00 21.00 7.42
C ARG A 204 1.18 20.09 7.78
N PHE A 205 0.97 18.78 7.90
CA PHE A 205 2.05 17.82 8.10
C PHE A 205 2.81 17.48 6.81
N LEU A 206 2.24 17.76 5.63
CA LEU A 206 2.83 17.50 4.31
C LEU A 206 3.54 18.71 3.70
N ALA A 207 3.50 19.87 4.37
CA ALA A 207 4.24 21.09 4.02
C ALA A 207 5.68 21.00 4.53
#